data_AF-A0A4P0ALQ0-F1
#
_entry.id   AF-A0A4P0ALQ0-F1
#
_cell.length_a   1.000
_cell.length_b   1.000
_cell.length_c   1.000
_cell.angle_alpha   90.00
_cell.angle_beta   90.00
_cell.angle_gamma   90.00
#
_symmetry.space_group_name_H-M   'P 1'
#
loop_
_entity.id
_entity.type
_entity.pdbx_description
1 polymer ?
#
loop_
_entity_poly.entity_id
_entity_poly.type
_entity_poly.pdbx_seq_one_letter_code
_entity_poly.pdbx_strand_id
1 'polypeptide(L)'
;MNKQELIKKLEERRTITGNFQGYVVWWKDVKEIFEQLDESEIGHADEAPRYVKNILARLRELPLHDREVWLKAIMSEFEQDFSRAKWREGYEQGKIEGMVEREKVIVPQCVAEYIEFKKKNNFHVYGAMRVIEDHYDKKVPDWFYENNIEKFCLAWLNGYEVEKEKRYFVKIKGNIKENMLVYGELLKRYFFTKSFSLDDVIYSHTRKELEAANFGWVFDCEGIDIEEVENE
;
A
#
# COMPACT_ATOMS: atom_id res chain seq x y z
N MET A 1 -29.25 -18.61 -15.36
CA MET A 1 -29.26 -18.12 -16.76
C MET A 1 -29.17 -19.33 -17.66
N ASN A 2 -30.16 -19.57 -18.53
CA ASN A 2 -30.15 -20.79 -19.35
C ASN A 2 -29.20 -20.64 -20.55
N LYS A 3 -28.79 -21.76 -21.16
CA LYS A 3 -27.85 -21.79 -22.31
C LYS A 3 -28.30 -20.90 -23.49
N GLN A 4 -29.58 -20.94 -23.84
CA GLN A 4 -30.16 -20.10 -24.90
C GLN A 4 -30.13 -18.61 -24.52
N GLU A 5 -30.31 -18.29 -23.24
CA GLU A 5 -30.26 -16.93 -22.71
C GLU A 5 -28.84 -16.35 -22.71
N LEU A 6 -27.84 -17.19 -22.42
CA LEU A 6 -26.40 -16.89 -22.53
C LEU A 6 -25.95 -16.67 -23.97
N ILE A 7 -26.33 -17.59 -24.87
CA ILE A 7 -26.04 -17.48 -26.31
C ILE A 7 -26.65 -16.20 -26.87
N LYS A 8 -27.90 -15.89 -26.50
CA LYS A 8 -28.57 -14.66 -26.93
C LYS A 8 -27.87 -13.40 -26.41
N LYS A 9 -27.44 -13.36 -25.15
CA LYS A 9 -26.65 -12.24 -24.60
C LYS A 9 -25.29 -12.07 -25.28
N LEU A 10 -24.64 -13.17 -25.68
CA LEU A 10 -23.39 -13.13 -26.45
C LEU A 10 -23.62 -12.68 -27.89
N GLU A 11 -24.71 -13.09 -28.53
CA GLU A 11 -25.12 -12.63 -29.86
C GLU A 11 -25.50 -11.14 -29.86
N GLU A 12 -26.17 -10.65 -28.83
CA GLU A 12 -26.49 -9.22 -28.64
C GLU A 12 -25.23 -8.37 -28.42
N ARG A 13 -24.15 -8.96 -27.88
CA ARG A 13 -22.83 -8.31 -27.70
C ARG A 13 -21.91 -8.45 -28.92
N ARG A 14 -22.30 -9.24 -29.94
CA ARG A 14 -21.54 -9.50 -31.18
C ARG A 14 -21.36 -8.25 -32.05
N THR A 15 -22.21 -7.23 -31.90
CA THR A 15 -22.09 -5.93 -32.58
C THR A 15 -21.08 -5.00 -31.91
N ILE A 16 -20.62 -5.33 -30.70
CA ILE A 16 -19.50 -4.64 -30.06
C ILE A 16 -18.23 -5.40 -30.46
N THR A 17 -17.88 -5.36 -31.74
CA THR A 17 -16.49 -5.60 -32.15
C THR A 17 -15.67 -4.39 -31.70
N GLY A 18 -15.49 -4.25 -30.38
CA GLY A 18 -14.57 -3.31 -29.79
C GLY A 18 -13.21 -3.99 -29.69
N ASN A 19 -12.19 -3.42 -30.33
CA ASN A 19 -10.79 -3.81 -30.18
C ASN A 19 -10.42 -3.93 -28.69
N PHE A 20 -10.43 -5.14 -28.15
CA PHE A 20 -9.69 -5.45 -26.94
C PHE A 20 -8.23 -5.66 -27.34
N GLN A 21 -7.45 -4.59 -27.23
CA GLN A 21 -5.99 -4.57 -27.33
C GLN A 21 -5.38 -5.44 -28.47
N GLY A 22 -6.01 -5.47 -29.65
CA GLY A 22 -5.40 -6.01 -30.87
C GLY A 22 -5.43 -7.53 -31.08
N TYR A 23 -6.26 -8.30 -30.37
CA TYR A 23 -6.36 -9.75 -30.57
C TYR A 23 -7.68 -10.16 -31.25
N VAL A 24 -7.58 -10.95 -32.32
CA VAL A 24 -8.74 -11.48 -33.06
C VAL A 24 -9.11 -12.85 -32.49
N VAL A 25 -10.24 -12.93 -31.80
CA VAL A 25 -10.85 -14.19 -31.35
C VAL A 25 -11.99 -14.55 -32.31
N TRP A 26 -11.96 -15.75 -32.89
CA TRP A 26 -12.96 -16.16 -33.87
C TRP A 26 -14.24 -16.62 -33.18
N TRP A 27 -15.36 -16.06 -33.61
CA TRP A 27 -16.69 -16.39 -33.09
C TRP A 27 -17.04 -17.89 -33.20
N LYS A 28 -16.52 -18.58 -34.22
CA LYS A 28 -16.73 -20.03 -34.37
C LYS A 28 -16.14 -20.82 -33.21
N ASP A 29 -14.93 -20.47 -32.79
CA ASP A 29 -14.21 -21.18 -31.71
C ASP A 29 -14.91 -20.95 -30.37
N VAL A 30 -15.34 -19.71 -30.12
CA VAL A 30 -16.12 -19.36 -28.92
C VAL A 30 -17.45 -20.12 -28.90
N LYS A 31 -18.17 -20.12 -30.02
CA LYS A 31 -19.47 -20.79 -30.14
C LYS A 31 -19.36 -22.31 -29.96
N GLU A 32 -18.34 -22.94 -30.55
CA GLU A 32 -18.08 -24.38 -30.41
C GLU A 32 -17.76 -24.77 -28.96
N ILE A 33 -17.00 -23.95 -28.25
CA ILE A 33 -16.72 -24.15 -26.82
C ILE A 33 -18.00 -24.14 -25.98
N PHE A 34 -18.95 -23.24 -26.30
CA PHE A 34 -20.23 -23.14 -25.58
C PHE A 34 -21.25 -24.22 -25.98
N GLU A 35 -21.25 -24.65 -27.23
CA GLU A 35 -22.13 -25.72 -27.71
C GLU A 35 -21.78 -27.08 -27.09
N GLN A 36 -20.49 -27.35 -26.86
CA GLN A 36 -19.97 -28.57 -26.24
C GLN A 36 -20.21 -28.69 -24.71
N LEU A 37 -20.81 -27.69 -24.05
CA LEU A 37 -21.05 -27.69 -22.60
C LEU A 37 -22.22 -28.57 -22.14
N ASP A 38 -22.96 -29.22 -23.05
CA ASP A 38 -24.35 -29.66 -22.79
C ASP A 38 -24.64 -31.14 -23.11
N GLU A 39 -23.65 -32.02 -23.00
CA GLU A 39 -23.88 -33.48 -23.11
C GLU A 39 -23.51 -34.20 -21.80
N SER A 40 -24.44 -34.21 -20.84
CA SER A 40 -24.74 -35.36 -19.96
C SER A 40 -25.86 -35.00 -18.99
N GLU A 41 -26.96 -35.72 -19.04
CA GLU A 41 -28.00 -35.73 -17.99
C GLU A 41 -27.42 -36.24 -16.66
N ILE A 42 -27.97 -35.75 -15.53
CA ILE A 42 -27.90 -36.21 -14.12
C ILE A 42 -27.19 -35.25 -13.13
N GLY A 43 -28.00 -34.65 -12.23
CA GLY A 43 -27.68 -34.41 -10.80
C GLY A 43 -26.88 -33.15 -10.40
N HIS A 44 -27.60 -32.06 -10.11
CA HIS A 44 -27.13 -30.70 -9.77
C HIS A 44 -26.25 -30.47 -8.51
N ALA A 45 -25.56 -31.49 -7.96
CA ALA A 45 -24.69 -31.32 -6.77
C ALA A 45 -23.18 -31.46 -7.06
N ASP A 46 -22.78 -32.11 -8.17
CA ASP A 46 -21.37 -32.36 -8.54
C ASP A 46 -20.87 -31.52 -9.74
N GLU A 47 -21.71 -30.59 -10.22
CA GLU A 47 -21.46 -29.76 -11.41
C GLU A 47 -20.31 -28.75 -11.20
N ALA A 48 -20.33 -27.97 -10.11
CA ALA A 48 -19.35 -26.89 -9.89
C ALA A 48 -17.88 -27.38 -9.80
N PRO A 49 -17.55 -28.47 -9.08
CA PRO A 49 -16.18 -29.01 -9.07
C PRO A 49 -15.75 -29.57 -10.44
N ARG A 50 -16.68 -30.03 -11.28
CA ARG A 50 -16.38 -30.66 -12.56
C ARG A 50 -16.07 -29.64 -13.66
N TYR A 51 -16.80 -28.54 -13.72
CA TYR A 51 -16.51 -27.45 -14.67
C TYR A 51 -15.14 -26.82 -14.41
N VAL A 52 -14.79 -26.62 -13.14
CA VAL A 52 -13.45 -26.14 -12.75
C VAL A 52 -12.37 -27.14 -13.16
N LYS A 53 -12.58 -28.44 -12.94
CA LYS A 53 -11.64 -29.49 -13.39
C LYS A 53 -11.45 -29.53 -14.91
N ASN A 54 -12.51 -29.33 -15.68
CA ASN A 54 -12.43 -29.28 -17.15
C ASN A 54 -11.69 -28.05 -17.65
N ILE A 55 -11.93 -26.87 -17.05
CA ILE A 55 -11.18 -25.65 -17.38
C ILE A 55 -9.69 -25.83 -17.07
N LEU A 56 -9.37 -26.40 -15.90
CA LEU A 56 -7.99 -26.67 -15.50
C LEU A 56 -7.29 -27.69 -16.41
N ALA A 57 -7.99 -28.74 -16.86
CA ALA A 57 -7.45 -29.71 -17.81
C ALA A 57 -7.09 -29.04 -19.14
N ARG A 58 -7.98 -28.21 -19.68
CA ARG A 58 -7.77 -27.48 -20.93
C ARG A 58 -6.66 -26.43 -20.84
N LEU A 59 -6.56 -25.71 -19.72
CA LEU A 59 -5.43 -24.79 -19.48
C LEU A 59 -4.08 -25.51 -19.48
N ARG A 60 -4.03 -26.77 -19.03
CA ARG A 60 -2.82 -27.60 -19.03
C ARG A 60 -2.41 -28.10 -20.42
N GLU A 61 -3.35 -28.15 -21.35
CA GLU A 61 -3.09 -28.50 -22.75
C GLU A 61 -2.52 -27.32 -23.56
N LEU A 62 -2.73 -26.08 -23.09
CA LEU A 62 -2.17 -24.89 -23.73
C LEU A 62 -0.64 -24.78 -23.54
N PRO A 63 0.07 -24.18 -24.51
CA PRO A 63 1.46 -23.76 -24.35
C PRO A 63 1.66 -22.92 -23.08
N LEU A 64 2.84 -23.02 -22.47
CA LEU A 64 3.17 -22.38 -21.19
C LEU A 64 2.85 -20.87 -21.18
N HIS A 65 3.15 -20.17 -22.28
CA HIS A 65 2.90 -18.74 -22.42
C HIS A 65 1.40 -18.42 -22.45
N ASP A 66 0.62 -19.18 -23.23
CA ASP A 66 -0.83 -18.98 -23.37
C ASP A 66 -1.57 -19.32 -22.08
N ARG A 67 -1.09 -20.31 -21.32
CA ARG A 67 -1.64 -20.65 -20.01
C ARG A 67 -1.55 -19.47 -19.03
N GLU A 68 -0.42 -18.76 -19.01
CA GLU A 68 -0.24 -17.61 -18.11
C GLU A 68 -1.18 -16.45 -18.48
N VAL A 69 -1.35 -16.19 -19.78
CA VAL A 69 -2.27 -15.17 -20.29
C VAL A 69 -3.72 -15.49 -19.93
N TRP A 70 -4.14 -16.73 -20.14
CA TRP A 70 -5.50 -17.18 -19.79
C TRP A 70 -5.75 -17.18 -18.27
N LEU A 71 -4.77 -17.55 -17.46
CA LEU A 71 -4.88 -17.47 -16.00
C LEU A 71 -5.07 -16.02 -15.54
N LYS A 72 -4.34 -15.06 -16.13
CA LYS A 72 -4.52 -13.62 -15.82
C LYS A 72 -5.92 -13.13 -16.21
N ALA A 73 -6.40 -13.50 -17.41
CA ALA A 73 -7.74 -13.13 -17.86
C ALA A 73 -8.85 -13.71 -16.97
N ILE A 74 -8.72 -14.97 -16.54
CA ILE A 74 -9.67 -15.57 -15.60
C ILE A 74 -9.62 -14.83 -14.26
N MET A 75 -8.43 -14.53 -13.73
CA MET A 75 -8.29 -13.83 -12.46
C MET A 75 -8.85 -12.40 -12.49
N SER A 76 -8.73 -11.68 -13.61
CA SER A 76 -9.29 -10.32 -13.75
C SER A 76 -10.81 -10.28 -13.74
N GLU A 77 -11.49 -11.33 -14.22
CA GLU A 77 -12.97 -11.41 -14.18
C GLU A 77 -13.52 -11.46 -12.75
N PHE A 78 -12.71 -11.90 -11.79
CA PHE A 78 -13.07 -11.99 -10.38
C PHE A 78 -12.37 -10.92 -9.53
N GLU A 79 -11.70 -9.93 -10.13
CA GLU A 79 -10.84 -8.98 -9.43
C GLU A 79 -11.60 -8.18 -8.35
N GLN A 80 -12.84 -7.77 -8.62
CA GLN A 80 -13.69 -7.09 -7.64
C GLN A 80 -14.17 -8.04 -6.54
N ASP A 81 -14.44 -9.31 -6.85
CA ASP A 81 -14.88 -10.33 -5.87
C ASP A 81 -13.72 -10.82 -5.00
N PHE A 82 -12.50 -10.86 -5.55
CA PHE A 82 -11.27 -11.20 -4.84
C PHE A 82 -10.70 -10.06 -4.00
N SER A 83 -11.02 -8.79 -4.31
CA SER A 83 -10.61 -7.63 -3.49
C SER A 83 -11.14 -7.69 -2.04
N ARG A 84 -12.23 -8.44 -1.79
CA ARG A 84 -12.84 -8.61 -0.46
C ARG A 84 -12.49 -9.93 0.23
N ALA A 85 -12.00 -10.93 -0.49
CA ALA A 85 -11.74 -12.27 0.04
C ALA A 85 -10.28 -12.41 0.50
N LYS A 86 -10.07 -12.52 1.83
CA LYS A 86 -8.76 -12.92 2.39
C LYS A 86 -8.46 -14.36 2.01
N TRP A 87 -7.64 -14.56 0.99
CA TRP A 87 -7.09 -15.87 0.65
C TRP A 87 -6.09 -16.31 1.74
N ARG A 88 -6.42 -17.40 2.42
CA ARG A 88 -5.49 -18.21 3.21
C ARG A 88 -5.40 -19.58 2.57
N GLU A 89 -4.65 -19.71 1.48
CA GLU A 89 -3.95 -20.95 1.13
C GLU A 89 -3.09 -20.76 -0.12
N GLY A 90 -1.82 -21.13 0.01
CA GLY A 90 -0.74 -20.91 -0.97
C GLY A 90 0.61 -20.91 -0.26
N TYR A 91 0.81 -21.85 0.68
CA TYR A 91 1.99 -21.91 1.54
C TYR A 91 3.09 -22.88 1.04
N GLU A 92 2.92 -23.55 -0.10
CA GLU A 92 3.86 -24.64 -0.46
C GLU A 92 4.80 -24.40 -1.64
N GLN A 93 4.65 -23.34 -2.44
CA GLN A 93 5.66 -23.04 -3.46
C GLN A 93 5.96 -21.54 -3.49
N GLY A 94 6.98 -21.17 -2.72
CA GLY A 94 7.49 -19.81 -2.59
C GLY A 94 7.78 -19.16 -3.94
N LYS A 95 6.84 -18.31 -4.38
CA LYS A 95 7.05 -17.03 -5.07
C LYS A 95 5.68 -16.49 -5.49
N ILE A 96 5.05 -15.76 -4.57
CA ILE A 96 4.03 -14.75 -4.88
C ILE A 96 4.60 -13.41 -4.42
N GLU A 97 5.83 -13.10 -4.83
CA GLU A 97 6.36 -11.75 -4.65
C GLU A 97 5.69 -10.87 -5.71
N GLY A 98 4.67 -10.10 -5.31
CA GLY A 98 4.22 -8.94 -6.09
C GLY A 98 2.78 -8.89 -6.59
N MET A 99 1.86 -9.79 -6.18
CA MET A 99 0.44 -9.69 -6.62
C MET A 99 -0.54 -9.13 -5.60
N VAL A 100 -0.11 -8.86 -4.36
CA VAL A 100 -0.91 -8.12 -3.39
C VAL A 100 0.04 -7.11 -2.75
N GLU A 101 -0.09 -5.83 -3.11
CA GLU A 101 0.47 -4.77 -2.27
C GLU A 101 -0.12 -4.96 -0.88
N ARG A 102 0.71 -5.45 0.04
CA ARG A 102 0.31 -5.57 1.43
C ARG A 102 0.36 -4.18 2.02
N GLU A 103 -0.70 -3.82 2.73
CA GLU A 103 -0.80 -2.55 3.43
C GLU A 103 0.46 -2.32 4.27
N LYS A 104 1.21 -1.26 3.93
CA LYS A 104 2.40 -0.87 4.66
C LYS A 104 1.97 -0.23 5.97
N VAL A 105 2.66 -0.59 7.05
CA VAL A 105 2.44 0.04 8.35
C VAL A 105 3.22 1.34 8.44
N ILE A 106 2.68 2.31 9.17
CA ILE A 106 3.39 3.55 9.51
C ILE A 106 4.24 3.28 10.76
N VAL A 107 5.52 3.63 10.70
CA VAL A 107 6.47 3.51 11.82
C VAL A 107 7.22 4.82 12.06
N PRO A 108 7.62 5.14 13.30
CA PRO A 108 8.46 6.30 13.58
C PRO A 108 9.83 6.19 12.89
N GLN A 109 10.44 7.35 12.60
CA GLN A 109 11.77 7.42 11.98
C GLN A 109 12.85 6.64 12.73
N CYS A 110 12.89 6.71 14.07
CA CYS A 110 13.88 5.95 14.86
C CYS A 110 13.72 4.41 14.70
N VAL A 111 12.47 3.94 14.53
CA VAL A 111 12.17 2.52 14.31
C VAL A 111 12.55 2.11 12.90
N ALA A 112 12.28 2.96 11.90
CA ALA A 112 12.73 2.76 10.52
C ALA A 112 14.26 2.62 10.45
N GLU A 113 14.99 3.55 11.07
CA GLU A 113 16.46 3.51 11.14
C GLU A 113 16.96 2.24 11.83
N TYR A 114 16.30 1.82 12.91
CA TYR A 114 16.63 0.57 13.59
C TYR A 114 16.44 -0.65 12.68
N ILE A 115 15.30 -0.75 11.98
CA ILE A 115 15.02 -1.87 11.06
C ILE A 115 16.07 -1.93 9.95
N GLU A 116 16.36 -0.81 9.29
CA GLU A 116 17.37 -0.76 8.23
C GLU A 116 18.77 -1.11 8.73
N PHE A 117 19.16 -0.58 9.89
CA PHE A 117 20.44 -0.91 10.52
C PHE A 117 20.53 -2.43 10.78
N LYS A 118 19.50 -3.05 11.34
CA LYS A 118 19.50 -4.49 11.64
C LYS A 118 19.52 -5.34 10.36
N LYS A 119 18.73 -4.98 9.35
CA LYS A 119 18.74 -5.66 8.04
C LYS A 119 20.11 -5.57 7.37
N LYS A 120 20.75 -4.39 7.38
CA LYS A 120 22.10 -4.18 6.85
C LYS A 120 23.15 -5.04 7.57
N ASN A 121 22.96 -5.32 8.85
CA ASN A 121 23.80 -6.21 9.64
C ASN A 121 23.35 -7.68 9.58
N ASN A 122 22.52 -8.04 8.60
CA ASN A 122 22.06 -9.42 8.34
C ASN A 122 21.32 -10.08 9.51
N PHE A 123 20.66 -9.28 10.35
CA PHE A 123 19.74 -9.82 11.35
C PHE A 123 18.47 -10.32 10.67
N HIS A 124 17.87 -11.36 11.25
CA HIS A 124 16.47 -11.71 10.97
C HIS A 124 15.55 -11.06 12.02
N VAL A 125 14.23 -11.01 11.75
CA VAL A 125 13.25 -10.29 12.59
C VAL A 125 13.34 -10.66 14.07
N TYR A 126 13.42 -11.97 14.40
CA TYR A 126 13.55 -12.44 15.78
C TYR A 126 14.86 -11.96 16.44
N GLY A 127 15.97 -11.96 15.70
CA GLY A 127 17.25 -11.46 16.21
C GLY A 127 17.20 -9.96 16.50
N ALA A 128 16.54 -9.19 15.63
CA ALA A 128 16.32 -7.76 15.86
C ALA A 128 15.42 -7.50 17.07
N MET A 129 14.37 -8.29 17.29
CA MET A 129 13.51 -8.16 18.48
C MET A 129 14.25 -8.52 19.78
N ARG A 130 15.12 -9.54 19.75
CA ARG A 130 15.83 -10.00 20.96
C ARG A 130 16.76 -8.95 21.56
N VAL A 131 17.31 -8.07 20.73
CA VAL A 131 18.30 -7.06 21.15
C VAL A 131 17.72 -5.65 21.18
N ILE A 132 16.39 -5.51 21.06
CA ILE A 132 15.73 -4.20 20.95
C ILE A 132 15.74 -3.43 22.27
N GLU A 133 15.63 -4.15 23.40
CA GLU A 133 15.66 -3.58 24.75
C GLU A 133 17.01 -2.91 25.07
N ASP A 134 18.10 -3.48 24.55
CA ASP A 134 19.47 -2.98 24.68
C ASP A 134 19.78 -1.83 23.73
N HIS A 135 18.84 -1.42 22.87
CA HIS A 135 19.07 -0.30 21.97
C HIS A 135 19.32 1.01 22.75
N TYR A 136 20.25 1.82 22.23
CA TYR A 136 20.69 3.05 22.89
C TYR A 136 19.60 4.13 22.85
N ASP A 137 18.86 4.24 21.75
CA ASP A 137 17.70 5.13 21.66
C ASP A 137 16.48 4.41 22.25
N LYS A 138 16.09 4.81 23.45
CA LYS A 138 14.96 4.19 24.17
C LYS A 138 13.60 4.41 23.50
N LYS A 139 13.50 5.35 22.56
CA LYS A 139 12.29 5.51 21.75
C LYS A 139 11.93 4.25 20.95
N VAL A 140 12.92 3.46 20.54
CA VAL A 140 12.69 2.21 19.78
C VAL A 140 12.06 1.12 20.66
N PRO A 141 12.66 0.70 21.80
CA PRO A 141 12.01 -0.25 22.69
C PRO A 141 10.71 0.29 23.29
N ASP A 142 10.62 1.57 23.65
CA ASP A 142 9.39 2.16 24.18
C ASP A 142 8.25 2.01 23.16
N TRP A 143 8.48 2.44 21.90
CA TRP A 143 7.50 2.24 20.83
C TRP A 143 7.17 0.76 20.61
N PHE A 144 8.16 -0.12 20.63
CA PHE A 144 7.96 -1.56 20.39
C PHE A 144 7.06 -2.20 21.45
N TYR A 145 7.26 -1.88 22.73
CA TYR A 145 6.48 -2.44 23.84
C TYR A 145 5.12 -1.76 24.05
N GLU A 146 4.86 -0.60 23.44
CA GLU A 146 3.54 0.05 23.36
C GLU A 146 2.60 -0.65 22.35
N ASN A 147 2.47 -1.97 22.45
CA ASN A 147 1.58 -2.79 21.62
C ASN A 147 1.86 -2.69 20.09
N ASN A 148 3.12 -2.43 19.71
CA ASN A 148 3.53 -2.34 18.30
C ASN A 148 4.36 -3.54 17.82
N ILE A 149 4.40 -4.63 18.58
CA ILE A 149 5.13 -5.87 18.22
C ILE A 149 4.69 -6.41 16.86
N GLU A 150 3.38 -6.49 16.61
CA GLU A 150 2.84 -6.95 15.33
C GLU A 150 3.17 -5.97 14.19
N LYS A 151 3.06 -4.66 14.45
CA LYS A 151 3.44 -3.63 13.48
C LYS A 151 4.92 -3.74 13.12
N PHE A 152 5.80 -3.97 14.09
CA PHE A 152 7.22 -4.19 13.84
C PHE A 152 7.46 -5.39 12.90
N CYS A 153 6.79 -6.51 13.14
CA CYS A 153 6.86 -7.68 12.27
C CYS A 153 6.35 -7.40 10.85
N LEU A 154 5.24 -6.67 10.73
CA LEU A 154 4.68 -6.26 9.43
C LEU A 154 5.63 -5.31 8.69
N ALA A 155 6.19 -4.30 9.37
CA ALA A 155 7.19 -3.39 8.84
C ALA A 155 8.42 -4.16 8.32
N TRP A 156 8.87 -5.15 9.08
CA TRP A 156 10.01 -5.97 8.70
C TRP A 156 9.77 -6.76 7.41
N LEU A 157 8.62 -7.42 7.29
CA LEU A 157 8.31 -8.38 6.23
C LEU A 157 7.74 -7.71 4.96
N ASN A 158 6.84 -6.74 5.13
CA ASN A 158 6.08 -6.14 4.03
C ASN A 158 6.59 -4.75 3.65
N GLY A 159 7.56 -4.20 4.40
CA GLY A 159 7.95 -2.80 4.31
C GLY A 159 7.05 -1.89 5.13
N TYR A 160 7.39 -0.61 5.17
CA TYR A 160 6.71 0.39 5.99
C TYR A 160 6.76 1.76 5.33
N GLU A 161 5.91 2.65 5.83
CA GLU A 161 6.00 4.09 5.61
C GLU A 161 6.54 4.74 6.88
N VAL A 162 7.35 5.78 6.72
CA VAL A 162 7.85 6.54 7.86
C VAL A 162 6.81 7.58 8.23
N GLU A 163 6.47 7.66 9.52
CA GLU A 163 5.69 8.76 10.08
C GLU A 163 6.35 10.09 9.72
N LYS A 164 5.67 10.89 8.89
CA LYS A 164 6.14 12.23 8.52
C LYS A 164 6.26 13.06 9.80
N GLU A 165 7.44 13.62 10.08
CA GLU A 165 7.61 14.51 11.23
C GLU A 165 6.68 15.72 11.08
N LYS A 166 5.83 15.92 12.10
CA LYS A 166 4.94 17.07 12.20
C LYS A 166 5.76 18.35 12.18
N ARG A 167 5.44 19.26 11.25
CA ARG A 167 6.01 20.61 11.22
C ARG A 167 4.96 21.61 11.69
N TYR A 168 5.44 22.71 12.25
CA TYR A 168 4.60 23.72 12.87
C TYR A 168 4.94 25.10 12.32
N PHE A 169 3.92 25.88 11.97
CA PHE A 169 4.06 27.33 11.91
C PHE A 169 3.91 27.90 13.31
N VAL A 170 4.84 28.79 13.69
CA VAL A 170 4.84 29.47 14.98
C VAL A 170 4.55 30.95 14.73
N LYS A 171 3.39 31.41 15.19
CA LYS A 171 2.93 32.79 15.02
C LYS A 171 2.67 33.44 16.38
N ILE A 172 3.14 34.67 16.58
CA ILE A 172 2.75 35.46 17.77
C ILE A 172 1.31 35.92 17.58
N LYS A 173 0.46 35.72 18.60
CA LYS A 173 -0.92 36.20 18.61
C LYS A 173 -0.99 37.73 18.72
N GLY A 174 -2.02 38.30 18.11
CA GLY A 174 -2.29 39.73 18.12
C GLY A 174 -2.04 40.40 16.76
N ASN A 175 -2.33 41.69 16.68
CA ASN A 175 -2.20 42.49 15.46
C ASN A 175 -0.74 42.95 15.26
N ILE A 176 0.17 41.99 15.12
CA ILE A 176 1.61 42.21 14.91
C ILE A 176 1.91 41.91 13.44
N LYS A 177 2.58 42.85 12.75
CA LYS A 177 2.90 42.70 11.33
C LYS A 177 3.91 41.59 11.09
N GLU A 178 5.02 41.58 11.84
CA GLU A 178 6.07 40.56 11.77
C GLU A 178 5.87 39.53 12.89
N ASN A 179 4.90 38.61 12.71
CA ASN A 179 4.52 37.68 13.77
C ASN A 179 4.94 36.23 13.52
N MET A 180 5.51 35.88 12.35
CA MET A 180 5.85 34.51 12.00
C MET A 180 7.32 34.20 12.26
N LEU A 181 7.61 33.16 13.05
CA LEU A 181 8.98 32.70 13.31
C LEU A 181 9.51 31.89 12.12
N VAL A 182 10.66 32.30 11.59
CA VAL A 182 11.34 31.63 10.47
C VAL A 182 12.81 31.40 10.81
N TYR A 183 13.43 30.43 10.12
CA TYR A 183 14.87 30.22 10.15
C TYR A 183 15.46 30.65 8.82
N GLY A 184 16.36 31.64 8.82
CA GLY A 184 17.04 32.08 7.61
C GLY A 184 18.24 31.19 7.31
N GLU A 185 18.24 30.50 6.17
CA GLU A 185 19.31 29.58 5.80
C GLU A 185 20.63 30.31 5.52
N LEU A 186 20.56 31.52 4.96
CA LEU A 186 21.74 32.38 4.73
C LEU A 186 22.28 32.98 6.04
N LEU A 187 21.37 33.46 6.90
CA LEU A 187 21.70 34.15 8.15
C LEU A 187 22.02 33.19 9.31
N LYS A 188 21.71 31.90 9.14
CA LYS A 188 21.87 30.82 10.12
C LYS A 188 21.26 31.16 11.49
N ARG A 189 20.09 31.81 11.50
CA ARG A 189 19.40 32.23 12.74
C ARG A 189 17.89 32.31 12.58
N TYR A 190 17.19 32.23 13.71
CA TYR A 190 15.76 32.49 13.83
C TYR A 190 15.46 34.00 13.89
N PHE A 191 14.36 34.42 13.26
CA PHE A 191 13.81 35.78 13.37
C PHE A 191 12.33 35.79 13.00
N PHE A 192 11.64 36.90 13.29
CA PHE A 192 10.23 37.09 12.94
C PHE A 192 10.07 37.87 11.63
N THR A 193 9.12 37.45 10.79
CA THR A 193 8.81 38.08 9.51
C THR A 193 7.30 38.22 9.29
N LYS A 194 6.95 39.00 8.27
CA LYS A 194 5.59 39.43 7.94
C LYS A 194 4.72 38.36 7.26
N SER A 195 5.31 37.47 6.45
CA SER A 195 4.66 36.29 5.82
C SER A 195 5.57 35.65 4.75
N PHE A 196 5.09 34.57 4.10
CA PHE A 196 5.70 33.70 3.08
C PHE A 196 6.22 34.38 1.79
N SER A 197 7.10 35.36 1.91
CA SER A 197 7.60 36.12 0.75
C SER A 197 9.11 36.33 0.74
N LEU A 198 9.83 35.69 1.65
CA LEU A 198 11.29 35.64 1.67
C LEU A 198 11.76 34.32 1.07
N ASP A 199 12.67 34.43 0.11
CA ASP A 199 13.46 33.32 -0.38
C ASP A 199 14.53 32.94 0.67
N ASP A 200 15.02 31.70 0.65
CA ASP A 200 16.05 31.17 1.57
C ASP A 200 15.68 31.16 3.07
N VAL A 201 14.38 31.01 3.38
CA VAL A 201 13.91 30.84 4.76
C VAL A 201 13.00 29.63 4.92
N ILE A 202 13.13 28.98 6.08
CA ILE A 202 12.29 27.85 6.51
C ILE A 202 11.18 28.40 7.40
N TYR A 203 9.93 28.19 6.99
CA TYR A 203 8.75 28.71 7.68
C TYR A 203 8.15 27.75 8.70
N SER A 204 8.12 26.46 8.38
CA SER A 204 7.60 25.43 9.28
C SER A 204 8.76 24.73 9.97
N HIS A 205 8.62 24.37 11.23
CA HIS A 205 9.70 23.77 12.03
C HIS A 205 9.23 22.50 12.71
N THR A 206 10.11 21.52 12.85
CA THR A 206 9.82 20.36 13.69
C THR A 206 9.92 20.75 15.16
N ARG A 207 9.22 20.02 16.03
CA ARG A 207 9.34 20.23 17.49
C ARG A 207 10.80 20.12 17.96
N LYS A 208 11.56 19.16 17.40
CA LYS A 208 12.99 18.97 17.71
C LYS A 208 13.84 20.19 17.33
N GLU A 209 13.61 20.78 16.14
CA GLU A 209 14.31 21.98 15.69
C GLU A 209 14.08 23.15 16.66
N LEU A 210 12.82 23.35 17.06
CA LEU A 210 12.45 24.41 18.01
C LEU A 210 13.05 24.17 19.40
N GLU A 211 12.97 22.95 19.93
CA GLU A 211 13.57 22.59 21.22
C GLU A 211 15.10 22.77 21.21
N ALA A 212 15.78 22.30 20.15
CA ALA A 212 17.23 22.46 20.00
C ALA A 212 17.66 23.92 19.89
N ALA A 213 16.79 24.79 19.38
CA ALA A 213 17.02 26.22 19.27
C ALA A 213 16.54 27.04 20.50
N ASN A 214 16.21 26.38 21.62
CA ASN A 214 15.63 26.99 22.82
C ASN A 214 14.28 27.71 22.60
N PHE A 215 13.55 27.36 21.54
CA PHE A 215 12.17 27.77 21.28
C PHE A 215 11.13 26.75 21.76
N GLY A 216 11.50 25.72 22.53
CA GLY A 216 10.54 24.74 23.05
C GLY A 216 9.36 25.34 23.85
N TRP A 217 9.57 26.50 24.47
CA TRP A 217 8.55 27.22 25.25
C TRP A 217 7.34 27.68 24.42
N VAL A 218 7.46 27.73 23.08
CA VAL A 218 6.36 28.18 22.20
C VAL A 218 5.13 27.30 22.28
N PHE A 219 5.30 26.01 22.64
CA PHE A 219 4.20 25.07 22.81
C PHE A 219 3.42 25.27 24.11
N ASP A 220 4.01 25.95 25.09
CA ASP A 220 3.41 26.19 26.42
C ASP A 220 2.93 27.65 26.58
N CYS A 221 3.08 28.48 25.54
CA CYS A 221 2.77 29.91 25.61
C CYS A 221 1.40 30.23 25.00
N GLU A 222 0.46 30.69 25.82
CA GLU A 222 -0.87 31.11 25.35
C GLU A 222 -0.82 32.23 24.30
N GLY A 223 0.22 33.06 24.31
CA GLY A 223 0.44 34.15 23.36
C GLY A 223 0.95 33.70 21.99
N ILE A 224 1.17 32.40 21.78
CA ILE A 224 1.61 31.82 20.51
C ILE A 224 0.46 31.02 19.89
N ASP A 225 0.37 31.10 18.57
CA ASP A 225 -0.46 30.26 17.72
C ASP A 225 0.43 29.25 17.00
N ILE A 226 0.12 27.97 17.20
CA ILE A 226 0.86 26.82 16.64
C ILE A 226 -0.08 26.14 15.65
N GLU A 227 0.29 26.16 14.38
CA GLU A 227 -0.46 25.53 13.30
C GLU A 227 0.35 24.33 12.78
N GLU A 228 -0.18 23.11 12.96
CA GLU A 228 0.44 21.89 12.41
C GLU A 228 0.23 21.86 10.90
N VAL A 229 1.30 21.60 10.15
CA VAL A 229 1.27 21.46 8.70
C VAL A 229 1.76 20.10 8.28
N GLU A 230 1.03 19.49 7.34
CA GLU A 230 1.44 18.27 6.69
C GLU A 230 2.52 18.60 5.65
N ASN A 231 3.61 17.83 5.65
CA ASN A 231 4.60 17.90 4.57
C ASN A 231 3.93 17.33 3.31
N GLU A 232 3.69 18.15 2.28
CA GLU A 232 3.34 17.68 0.93
C GLU A 232 4.43 16.74 0.39
#